data_AF-A0A829ZU15-F1
#
_entry.id   AF-A0A829ZU15-F1
#
_cell.length_a   1.000
_cell.length_b   1.000
_cell.length_c   1.000
_cell.angle_alpha   90.00
_cell.angle_beta   90.00
_cell.angle_gamma   90.00
#
_symmetry.space_group_name_H-M   'P 1'
#
loop_
_entity.id
_entity.type
_entity.pdbx_description
1 polymer ?
#
loop_
_entity_poly.entity_id
_entity_poly.type
_entity_poly.pdbx_seq_one_letter_code
_entity_poly.pdbx_strand_id
1 'polypeptide(L)'
;MSEEAVIQQQQIQPGPCPPEGCPPPTRIECIVVDKVYDSCFQVENRSRDTVVSTGAGNEWPTGTFTVGQAVPCALTAGQSISCSVVNSTPGQDGFATLTLVVSVPLTLANPNAPAETVDRVFTFSKIVTLCAPEGVNVDCSESTLLFCNCVISAVAADQVTVTCDFEVCLVVKTVLTVQLLVPSYGFCVPAPCVVVPGICPPSPPAQCT
;
A
#
# COMPACT_ATOMS: atom_id res chain seq x y z
N MET A 1 0.72 52.98 35.43
CA MET A 1 0.43 52.98 33.98
C MET A 1 1.74 52.77 33.25
N SER A 2 1.88 51.61 32.61
CA SER A 2 2.78 51.27 31.47
C SER A 2 3.03 49.75 31.54
N GLU A 3 2.02 48.94 31.24
CA GLU A 3 1.73 48.39 29.88
C GLU A 3 2.69 47.22 29.57
N GLU A 4 2.26 46.04 30.04
CA GLU A 4 2.85 44.74 29.72
C GLU A 4 2.74 44.51 28.21
N ALA A 5 3.87 44.45 27.52
CA ALA A 5 3.95 44.06 26.12
C ALA A 5 3.61 42.58 26.00
N VAL A 6 2.34 42.29 25.67
CA VAL A 6 1.89 40.95 25.28
C VAL A 6 2.52 40.62 23.93
N ILE A 7 3.63 39.87 23.94
CA ILE A 7 4.18 39.23 22.75
C ILE A 7 3.14 38.18 22.32
N GLN A 8 2.31 38.52 21.32
CA GLN A 8 1.54 37.52 20.60
C GLN A 8 2.54 36.57 19.94
N GLN A 9 2.73 35.39 20.54
CA GLN A 9 3.48 34.32 19.90
C GLN A 9 2.73 33.96 18.61
N GLN A 10 3.27 34.44 17.49
CA GLN A 10 2.78 34.13 16.16
C GLN A 10 2.73 32.61 16.03
N GLN A 11 1.53 32.06 15.87
CA GLN A 11 1.35 30.62 15.75
C GLN A 11 2.10 30.15 14.50
N ILE A 12 3.16 29.35 14.70
CA ILE A 12 3.97 28.83 13.61
C ILE A 12 3.12 27.82 12.85
N GLN A 13 2.90 28.10 11.56
CA GLN A 13 2.16 27.21 10.67
C GLN A 13 3.11 26.57 9.65
N PRO A 14 2.78 25.38 9.13
CA PRO A 14 3.53 24.78 8.04
C PRO A 14 3.62 25.73 6.83
N GLY A 15 4.82 25.90 6.29
CA GLY A 15 5.06 26.78 5.16
C GLY A 15 6.55 27.01 4.92
N PRO A 16 6.91 27.68 3.81
CA PRO A 16 8.29 28.11 3.57
C PRO A 16 8.75 29.06 4.68
N CYS A 17 10.01 28.93 5.09
CA CYS A 17 10.62 29.93 5.98
C CYS A 17 10.61 31.30 5.30
N PRO A 18 10.34 32.38 6.05
CA PRO A 18 10.48 33.73 5.51
C PRO A 18 11.96 34.05 5.23
N PRO A 19 12.27 35.08 4.42
CA PRO A 19 13.64 35.44 4.03
C PRO A 19 14.58 35.72 5.21
N GLU A 20 14.04 36.23 6.32
CA GLU A 20 14.76 36.47 7.59
C GLU A 20 15.10 35.19 8.37
N GLY A 21 14.63 34.02 7.93
CA GLY A 21 14.89 32.72 8.53
C GLY A 21 13.71 32.21 9.36
N CYS A 22 13.66 30.88 9.56
CA CYS A 22 12.69 30.29 10.46
C CYS A 22 13.01 30.65 11.92
N PRO A 23 11.99 30.84 12.78
CA PRO A 23 12.20 31.02 14.22
C PRO A 23 12.95 29.82 14.80
N PRO A 24 13.62 29.95 15.96
CA PRO A 24 14.26 28.81 16.60
C PRO A 24 13.21 27.78 17.07
N PRO A 25 13.50 26.48 16.99
CA PRO A 25 12.60 25.42 17.44
C PRO A 25 12.34 25.52 18.96
N THR A 26 11.16 25.08 19.39
CA THR A 26 10.72 25.20 20.79
C THR A 26 11.15 24.01 21.63
N ARG A 27 11.41 22.85 21.01
CA ARG A 27 11.93 21.64 21.67
C ARG A 27 12.58 20.68 20.68
N ILE A 28 13.34 19.73 21.22
CA ILE A 28 13.89 18.60 20.47
C ILE A 28 12.97 17.41 20.72
N GLU A 29 12.52 16.76 19.64
CA GLU A 29 11.72 15.53 19.72
C GLU A 29 12.49 14.32 19.20
N CYS A 30 12.24 13.17 19.82
CA CYS A 30 12.67 11.87 19.34
C CYS A 30 11.52 11.25 18.57
N ILE A 31 11.65 11.14 17.25
CA ILE A 31 10.60 10.58 16.38
C ILE A 31 11.07 9.24 15.84
N VAL A 32 10.21 8.22 15.96
CA VAL A 32 10.40 6.93 15.31
C VAL A 32 9.70 7.00 13.96
N VAL A 33 10.45 6.85 12.88
CA VAL A 33 9.96 6.93 11.50
C VAL A 33 10.64 5.89 10.62
N ASP A 34 10.00 5.52 9.53
CA ASP A 34 10.64 4.71 8.50
C ASP A 34 11.43 5.61 7.55
N LYS A 35 12.74 5.43 7.54
CA LYS A 35 13.63 6.04 6.55
C LYS A 35 13.69 5.15 5.32
N VAL A 36 13.25 5.69 4.19
CA VAL A 36 13.40 5.05 2.87
C VAL A 36 14.82 5.32 2.36
N TYR A 37 15.58 4.26 2.09
CA TYR A 37 16.92 4.33 1.52
C TYR A 37 16.89 4.38 0.00
N ASP A 38 16.07 3.52 -0.59
CA ASP A 38 15.86 3.46 -2.02
C ASP A 38 14.44 2.98 -2.33
N SER A 39 13.98 3.28 -3.55
CA SER A 39 12.70 2.80 -4.05
C SER A 39 12.73 2.71 -5.56
N CYS A 40 12.13 1.65 -6.09
CA CYS A 40 11.86 1.52 -7.51
C CYS A 40 10.40 1.13 -7.73
N PHE A 41 9.86 1.47 -8.90
CA PHE A 41 8.58 0.96 -9.34
C PHE A 41 8.71 0.32 -10.72
N GLN A 42 7.91 -0.71 -10.98
CA GLN A 42 7.80 -1.34 -12.29
C GLN A 42 6.41 -1.93 -12.50
N VAL A 43 5.93 -1.85 -13.74
CA VAL A 43 4.71 -2.55 -14.16
C VAL A 43 5.05 -3.99 -14.54
N GLU A 44 4.40 -4.94 -13.89
CA GLU A 44 4.60 -6.37 -14.05
C GLU A 44 3.35 -7.03 -14.63
N ASN A 45 3.49 -7.65 -15.80
CA ASN A 45 2.43 -8.42 -16.45
C ASN A 45 2.62 -9.91 -16.19
N ARG A 46 1.59 -10.56 -15.63
CA ARG A 46 1.66 -11.97 -15.23
C ARG A 46 0.42 -12.72 -15.70
N SER A 47 0.66 -13.94 -16.18
CA SER A 47 -0.36 -14.93 -16.51
C SER A 47 -0.21 -16.14 -15.62
N ARG A 48 -1.29 -16.56 -14.95
CA ARG A 48 -1.30 -17.68 -14.01
C ARG A 48 -2.59 -18.47 -14.09
N ASP A 49 -2.47 -19.78 -14.01
CA ASP A 49 -3.60 -20.68 -13.91
C ASP A 49 -3.90 -21.02 -12.46
N THR A 50 -5.17 -21.16 -12.15
CA THR A 50 -5.66 -21.76 -10.91
C THR A 50 -6.82 -22.69 -11.21
N VAL A 51 -7.01 -23.69 -10.36
CA VAL A 51 -8.18 -24.55 -10.39
C VAL A 51 -9.19 -24.05 -9.36
N VAL A 52 -10.46 -24.06 -9.73
CA VAL A 52 -11.59 -23.78 -8.82
C VAL A 52 -12.56 -24.95 -8.89
N SER A 53 -12.90 -25.48 -7.73
CA SER A 53 -13.85 -26.58 -7.58
C SER A 53 -15.29 -26.11 -7.82
N THR A 54 -16.09 -26.91 -8.52
CA THR A 54 -17.46 -26.54 -8.93
C THR A 54 -18.49 -27.58 -8.50
N GLY A 55 -19.75 -27.16 -8.39
CA GLY A 55 -20.86 -28.03 -7.98
C GLY A 55 -21.17 -27.98 -6.48
N ALA A 56 -22.26 -28.62 -6.08
CA ALA A 56 -22.83 -28.47 -4.74
C ALA A 56 -21.82 -28.78 -3.62
N GLY A 57 -21.58 -27.81 -2.74
CA GLY A 57 -20.65 -27.93 -1.61
C GLY A 57 -19.20 -27.53 -1.91
N ASN A 58 -18.88 -27.13 -3.14
CA ASN A 58 -17.56 -26.67 -3.55
C ASN A 58 -17.43 -25.15 -3.56
N GLU A 59 -16.31 -24.61 -4.03
CA GLU A 59 -16.03 -23.17 -4.07
C GLU A 59 -17.06 -22.41 -4.91
N TRP A 60 -17.38 -22.92 -6.11
CA TRP A 60 -18.39 -22.35 -7.00
C TRP A 60 -19.54 -23.34 -7.25
N PRO A 61 -20.54 -23.38 -6.35
CA PRO A 61 -21.63 -24.34 -6.46
C PRO A 61 -22.63 -24.03 -7.57
N THR A 62 -22.75 -22.78 -8.00
CA THR A 62 -23.85 -22.36 -8.88
C THR A 62 -23.42 -22.18 -10.33
N GLY A 63 -24.22 -22.72 -11.24
CA GLY A 63 -24.19 -22.40 -12.67
C GLY A 63 -23.44 -23.41 -13.55
N THR A 64 -23.54 -23.16 -14.85
CA THR A 64 -22.84 -23.93 -15.88
C THR A 64 -21.65 -23.13 -16.38
N PHE A 65 -20.50 -23.76 -16.50
CA PHE A 65 -19.26 -23.11 -16.92
C PHE A 65 -18.91 -23.47 -18.34
N THR A 66 -18.43 -22.48 -19.10
CA THR A 66 -17.95 -22.67 -20.47
C THR A 66 -16.56 -22.06 -20.65
N VAL A 67 -15.77 -22.66 -21.53
CA VAL A 67 -14.46 -22.11 -21.89
C VAL A 67 -14.63 -20.74 -22.55
N GLY A 68 -13.81 -19.77 -22.17
CA GLY A 68 -13.88 -18.38 -22.61
C GLY A 68 -14.79 -17.48 -21.77
N GLN A 69 -15.49 -18.04 -20.77
CA GLN A 69 -16.28 -17.23 -19.85
C GLN A 69 -15.38 -16.34 -18.99
N ALA A 70 -15.66 -15.04 -18.97
CA ALA A 70 -14.94 -14.08 -18.14
C ALA A 70 -15.28 -14.27 -16.66
N VAL A 71 -14.25 -14.31 -15.81
CA VAL A 71 -14.32 -14.44 -14.36
C VAL A 71 -13.94 -13.09 -13.75
N PRO A 72 -14.85 -12.41 -13.02
CA PRO A 72 -14.51 -11.18 -12.33
C PRO A 72 -13.42 -11.43 -11.29
N CYS A 73 -12.39 -10.58 -11.30
CA CYS A 73 -11.28 -10.67 -10.37
C CYS A 73 -10.86 -9.29 -9.86
N ALA A 74 -10.46 -9.23 -8.60
CA ALA A 74 -9.99 -8.02 -7.95
C ALA A 74 -9.00 -8.37 -6.84
N LEU A 75 -8.26 -7.38 -6.34
CA LEU A 75 -7.45 -7.53 -5.15
C LEU A 75 -8.35 -7.90 -3.96
N THR A 76 -7.94 -8.89 -3.17
CA THR A 76 -8.74 -9.33 -2.01
C THR A 76 -8.93 -8.19 -1.01
N ALA A 77 -10.19 -7.99 -0.59
CA ALA A 77 -10.54 -6.88 0.29
C ALA A 77 -9.76 -6.94 1.62
N GLY A 78 -9.17 -5.81 2.00
CA GLY A 78 -8.36 -5.70 3.22
C GLY A 78 -6.96 -6.33 3.12
N GLN A 79 -6.57 -6.85 1.96
CA GLN A 79 -5.21 -7.32 1.71
C GLN A 79 -4.46 -6.36 0.77
N SER A 80 -3.13 -6.40 0.84
CA SER A 80 -2.24 -5.66 -0.04
C SER A 80 -1.28 -6.62 -0.74
N ILE A 81 -0.70 -6.16 -1.84
CA ILE A 81 0.40 -6.85 -2.49
C ILE A 81 1.61 -6.77 -1.56
N SER A 82 2.27 -7.90 -1.33
CA SER A 82 3.38 -8.01 -0.40
C SER A 82 4.58 -8.69 -1.05
N CYS A 83 5.74 -8.57 -0.42
CA CYS A 83 6.94 -9.23 -0.89
C CYS A 83 7.79 -9.74 0.28
N SER A 84 8.56 -10.79 0.01
CA SER A 84 9.55 -11.33 0.95
C SER A 84 10.88 -11.51 0.26
N VAL A 85 11.97 -11.24 0.97
CA VAL A 85 13.34 -11.44 0.45
C VAL A 85 13.68 -12.92 0.56
N VAL A 86 13.93 -13.56 -0.58
CA VAL A 86 14.41 -14.95 -0.65
C VAL A 86 15.93 -15.00 -0.60
N ASN A 87 16.58 -14.06 -1.27
CA ASN A 87 18.04 -13.97 -1.31
C ASN A 87 18.47 -12.51 -1.41
N SER A 88 19.63 -12.21 -0.83
CA SER A 88 20.28 -10.90 -0.92
C SER A 88 21.76 -11.10 -1.21
N THR A 89 22.24 -10.54 -2.31
CA THR A 89 23.65 -10.55 -2.68
C THR A 89 24.19 -9.12 -2.59
N PRO A 90 25.10 -8.82 -1.65
CA PRO A 90 25.71 -7.51 -1.53
C PRO A 90 26.44 -7.10 -2.82
N GLY A 91 26.22 -5.86 -3.25
CA GLY A 91 26.94 -5.20 -4.33
C GLY A 91 27.98 -4.22 -3.79
N GLN A 92 28.43 -3.31 -4.66
CA GLN A 92 29.31 -2.20 -4.27
C GLN A 92 28.49 -1.03 -3.70
N ASP A 93 29.13 -0.19 -2.88
CA ASP A 93 28.59 1.09 -2.39
C ASP A 93 27.23 1.02 -1.66
N GLY A 94 26.96 -0.09 -0.95
CA GLY A 94 25.73 -0.26 -0.16
C GLY A 94 24.51 -0.70 -0.98
N PHE A 95 24.68 -0.95 -2.28
CA PHE A 95 23.67 -1.63 -3.09
C PHE A 95 23.64 -3.13 -2.76
N ALA A 96 22.47 -3.74 -2.86
CA ALA A 96 22.31 -5.18 -2.86
C ALA A 96 21.35 -5.60 -3.98
N THR A 97 21.64 -6.74 -4.61
CA THR A 97 20.70 -7.39 -5.51
C THR A 97 19.83 -8.34 -4.69
N LEU A 98 18.53 -8.04 -4.67
CA LEU A 98 17.51 -8.73 -3.89
C LEU A 98 16.69 -9.61 -4.82
N THR A 99 16.55 -10.88 -4.46
CA THR A 99 15.58 -11.79 -5.06
C THR A 99 14.36 -11.84 -4.17
N LEU A 100 13.25 -11.32 -4.67
CA LEU A 100 11.99 -11.19 -3.97
C LEU A 100 11.00 -12.24 -4.46
N VAL A 101 10.14 -12.73 -3.57
CA VAL A 101 8.88 -13.37 -3.94
C VAL A 101 7.76 -12.39 -3.64
N VAL A 102 7.11 -11.93 -4.71
CA VAL A 102 5.96 -11.04 -4.65
C VAL A 102 4.70 -11.90 -4.57
N SER A 103 3.78 -11.53 -3.69
CA SER A 103 2.50 -12.21 -3.46
C SER A 103 1.35 -11.26 -3.79
N VAL A 104 0.48 -11.68 -4.70
CA VAL A 104 -0.67 -10.92 -5.19
C VAL A 104 -1.94 -11.67 -4.80
N PRO A 105 -2.66 -11.23 -3.75
CA PRO A 105 -3.90 -11.85 -3.33
C PRO A 105 -5.06 -11.37 -4.21
N LEU A 106 -5.67 -12.28 -4.95
CA LEU A 106 -6.81 -12.02 -5.82
C LEU A 106 -8.04 -12.81 -5.34
N THR A 107 -9.18 -12.14 -5.36
CA THR A 107 -10.49 -12.75 -5.18
C THR A 107 -11.11 -12.96 -6.56
N LEU A 108 -11.50 -14.20 -6.86
CA LEU A 108 -12.20 -14.58 -8.07
C LEU A 108 -13.68 -14.80 -7.74
N ALA A 109 -14.59 -14.14 -8.45
CA ALA A 109 -16.02 -14.32 -8.27
C ALA A 109 -16.58 -15.30 -9.30
N ASN A 110 -17.50 -16.16 -8.88
CA ASN A 110 -18.21 -17.04 -9.80
C ASN A 110 -18.97 -16.18 -10.83
N PRO A 111 -18.70 -16.35 -12.14
CA PRO A 111 -19.36 -15.55 -13.17
C PRO A 111 -20.87 -15.79 -13.29
N ASN A 112 -21.37 -16.90 -12.75
CA ASN A 112 -22.79 -17.22 -12.71
C ASN A 112 -23.47 -16.79 -11.39
N ALA A 113 -22.69 -16.50 -10.34
CA ALA A 113 -23.17 -16.11 -9.02
C ALA A 113 -22.13 -15.26 -8.27
N PRO A 114 -22.07 -13.92 -8.48
CA PRO A 114 -20.97 -13.08 -8.00
C PRO A 114 -20.72 -13.03 -6.49
N ALA A 115 -21.67 -13.51 -5.67
CA ALA A 115 -21.51 -13.64 -4.22
C ALA A 115 -20.68 -14.87 -3.81
N GLU A 116 -20.51 -15.84 -4.71
CA GLU A 116 -19.64 -17.00 -4.51
C GLU A 116 -18.22 -16.62 -4.92
N THR A 117 -17.37 -16.38 -3.94
CA THR A 117 -16.00 -15.93 -4.18
C THR A 117 -14.99 -16.94 -3.68
N VAL A 118 -13.82 -16.92 -4.29
CA VAL A 118 -12.69 -17.74 -3.90
C VAL A 118 -11.42 -16.90 -3.94
N ASP A 119 -10.65 -16.96 -2.85
CA ASP A 119 -9.39 -16.24 -2.73
C ASP A 119 -8.22 -17.12 -3.19
N ARG A 120 -7.28 -16.49 -3.90
CA ARG A 120 -6.06 -17.10 -4.41
C ARG A 120 -4.90 -16.14 -4.24
N VAL A 121 -3.73 -16.67 -3.89
CA VAL A 121 -2.50 -15.88 -3.82
C VAL A 121 -1.58 -16.31 -4.95
N PHE A 122 -1.36 -15.41 -5.90
CA PHE A 122 -0.44 -15.64 -7.00
C PHE A 122 0.94 -15.11 -6.65
N THR A 123 1.96 -15.94 -6.79
CA THR A 123 3.34 -15.56 -6.49
C THR A 123 4.22 -15.52 -7.74
N PHE A 124 5.16 -14.59 -7.76
CA PHE A 124 6.23 -14.56 -8.76
C PHE A 124 7.53 -14.02 -8.18
N SER A 125 8.65 -14.46 -8.75
CA SER A 125 9.97 -13.97 -8.36
C SER A 125 10.32 -12.70 -9.12
N LYS A 126 10.92 -11.75 -8.42
CA LYS A 126 11.44 -10.51 -8.98
C LYS A 126 12.85 -10.27 -8.46
N ILE A 127 13.77 -9.90 -9.36
CA ILE A 127 15.12 -9.48 -8.99
C ILE A 127 15.19 -7.96 -9.14
N VAL A 128 15.66 -7.29 -8.10
CA VAL A 128 15.88 -5.84 -8.08
C VAL A 128 17.26 -5.54 -7.50
N THR A 129 17.85 -4.42 -7.89
CA THR A 129 19.06 -3.90 -7.25
C THR A 129 18.72 -2.54 -6.65
N LEU A 130 18.87 -2.42 -5.34
CA LEU A 130 18.50 -1.23 -4.56
C LEU A 130 19.59 -0.92 -3.54
N CYS A 131 19.70 0.33 -3.10
CA CYS A 131 20.49 0.67 -1.91
C CYS A 131 19.84 0.02 -0.68
N ALA A 132 20.51 -0.99 -0.12
CA ALA A 132 19.97 -1.87 0.91
C ALA A 132 21.07 -2.23 1.92
N PRO A 133 21.47 -1.28 2.78
CA PRO A 133 22.45 -1.55 3.82
C PRO A 133 21.96 -2.60 4.82
N GLU A 134 22.87 -3.14 5.63
CA GLU A 134 22.51 -4.15 6.63
C GLU A 134 21.40 -3.65 7.57
N GLY A 135 20.41 -4.51 7.83
CA GLY A 135 19.30 -4.24 8.74
C GLY A 135 18.06 -3.58 8.10
N VAL A 136 18.10 -3.18 6.81
CA VAL A 136 16.89 -2.67 6.15
C VAL A 136 15.88 -3.81 5.89
N ASN A 137 14.61 -3.45 5.95
CA ASN A 137 13.49 -4.26 5.52
C ASN A 137 13.07 -3.88 4.11
N VAL A 138 12.52 -4.83 3.36
CA VAL A 138 11.91 -4.55 2.05
C VAL A 138 10.42 -4.41 2.24
N ASP A 139 9.86 -3.31 1.74
CA ASP A 139 8.42 -3.05 1.73
C ASP A 139 7.88 -2.96 0.30
N CYS A 140 6.77 -3.64 0.05
CA CYS A 140 6.03 -3.57 -1.22
C CYS A 140 4.57 -3.16 -1.03
N SER A 141 4.18 -2.70 0.16
CA SER A 141 2.78 -2.41 0.54
C SER A 141 2.09 -1.33 -0.31
N GLU A 142 2.87 -0.42 -0.92
CA GLU A 142 2.37 0.61 -1.84
C GLU A 142 2.11 0.09 -3.27
N SER A 143 2.33 -1.19 -3.52
CA SER A 143 2.05 -1.81 -4.82
C SER A 143 0.54 -1.93 -5.05
N THR A 144 0.13 -1.75 -6.31
CA THR A 144 -1.29 -1.77 -6.69
C THR A 144 -1.56 -2.72 -7.84
N LEU A 145 -2.78 -3.27 -7.86
CA LEU A 145 -3.30 -4.03 -9.00
C LEU A 145 -3.87 -3.02 -10.00
N LEU A 146 -3.28 -2.94 -11.19
CA LEU A 146 -3.72 -2.03 -12.26
C LEU A 146 -4.81 -2.67 -13.11
N PHE A 147 -4.67 -3.96 -13.38
CA PHE A 147 -5.57 -4.70 -14.24
C PHE A 147 -5.66 -6.16 -13.79
N CYS A 148 -6.84 -6.76 -13.95
CA CYS A 148 -7.05 -8.19 -13.77
C CYS A 148 -8.12 -8.67 -14.73
N ASN A 149 -7.79 -9.68 -15.52
CA ASN A 149 -8.69 -10.35 -16.44
C ASN A 149 -8.51 -11.86 -16.29
N CYS A 150 -9.53 -12.53 -15.79
CA CYS A 150 -9.53 -13.98 -15.67
C CYS A 150 -10.56 -14.58 -16.63
N VAL A 151 -10.23 -15.72 -17.24
CA VAL A 151 -11.12 -16.46 -18.12
C VAL A 151 -11.06 -17.95 -17.80
N ILE A 152 -12.19 -18.64 -17.95
CA ILE A 152 -12.21 -20.10 -17.85
C ILE A 152 -11.51 -20.70 -19.08
N SER A 153 -10.38 -21.37 -18.87
CA SER A 153 -9.58 -21.97 -19.94
C SER A 153 -9.89 -23.46 -20.16
N ALA A 154 -10.38 -24.15 -19.14
CA ALA A 154 -10.84 -25.54 -19.23
C ALA A 154 -11.97 -25.84 -18.26
N VAL A 155 -12.85 -26.77 -18.63
CA VAL A 155 -13.97 -27.25 -17.80
C VAL A 155 -13.87 -28.77 -17.67
N ALA A 156 -13.89 -29.26 -16.44
CA ALA A 156 -13.99 -30.67 -16.09
C ALA A 156 -15.30 -30.94 -15.33
N ALA A 157 -15.52 -32.19 -14.89
CA ALA A 157 -16.79 -32.60 -14.28
C ALA A 157 -17.11 -31.86 -12.96
N ASP A 158 -16.09 -31.56 -12.16
CA ASP A 158 -16.18 -31.03 -10.78
C ASP A 158 -15.24 -29.85 -10.52
N GLN A 159 -14.60 -29.32 -11.57
CA GLN A 159 -13.68 -28.20 -11.47
C GLN A 159 -13.55 -27.46 -12.79
N VAL A 160 -13.12 -26.20 -12.70
CA VAL A 160 -12.72 -25.36 -13.84
C VAL A 160 -11.30 -24.87 -13.65
N THR A 161 -10.57 -24.76 -14.76
CA THR A 161 -9.29 -24.06 -14.78
C THR A 161 -9.54 -22.63 -15.20
N VAL A 162 -9.06 -21.68 -14.41
CA VAL A 162 -9.17 -20.25 -14.64
C VAL A 162 -7.76 -19.72 -14.91
N THR A 163 -7.58 -19.12 -16.08
CA THR A 163 -6.34 -18.42 -16.44
C THR A 163 -6.55 -16.94 -16.16
N CYS A 164 -5.68 -16.36 -15.33
CA CYS A 164 -5.72 -14.97 -14.91
C CYS A 164 -4.52 -14.21 -15.45
N ASP A 165 -4.79 -13.20 -16.26
CA ASP A 165 -3.84 -12.20 -16.72
C ASP A 165 -4.02 -10.94 -15.87
N PHE A 166 -2.99 -10.57 -15.10
CA PHE A 166 -3.04 -9.41 -14.23
C PHE A 166 -1.80 -8.55 -14.35
N GLU A 167 -2.00 -7.24 -14.19
CA GLU A 167 -0.96 -6.22 -14.23
C GLU A 167 -0.82 -5.58 -12.85
N VAL A 168 0.40 -5.56 -12.33
CA VAL A 168 0.72 -5.01 -11.01
C VAL A 168 1.71 -3.86 -11.19
N CYS A 169 1.39 -2.70 -10.61
CA CYS A 169 2.37 -1.66 -10.35
C CYS A 169 3.12 -2.06 -9.08
N LEU A 170 4.27 -2.71 -9.24
CA LEU A 170 5.10 -3.16 -8.13
C LEU A 170 6.00 -2.01 -7.69
N VAL A 171 5.77 -1.49 -6.49
CA VAL A 171 6.63 -0.53 -5.82
C VAL A 171 7.43 -1.29 -4.77
N VAL A 172 8.76 -1.24 -4.85
CA VAL A 172 9.67 -1.88 -3.88
C VAL A 172 10.47 -0.80 -3.20
N LYS A 173 10.48 -0.82 -1.87
CA LYS A 173 11.24 0.12 -1.02
C LYS A 173 12.17 -0.63 -0.09
N THR A 174 13.33 -0.04 0.19
CA THR A 174 14.18 -0.46 1.30
C THR A 174 14.01 0.54 2.43
N VAL A 175 13.53 0.07 3.57
CA VAL A 175 13.14 0.90 4.71
C VAL A 175 13.84 0.46 5.98
N LEU A 176 14.21 1.41 6.82
CA LEU A 176 14.69 1.15 8.17
C LEU A 176 13.93 2.04 9.13
N THR A 177 13.34 1.44 10.16
CA THR A 177 12.77 2.20 11.27
C THR A 177 13.90 2.81 12.07
N VAL A 178 13.98 4.13 12.08
CA VAL A 178 15.03 4.91 12.74
C VAL A 178 14.44 5.83 13.80
N GLN A 179 15.25 6.19 14.78
CA GLN A 179 14.92 7.22 15.75
C GLN A 179 15.70 8.50 15.42
N LEU A 180 14.99 9.56 15.07
CA LEU A 180 15.57 10.85 14.70
C LEU A 180 15.36 11.87 15.81
N LEU A 181 16.41 12.65 16.10
CA LEU A 181 16.32 13.87 16.89
C LEU A 181 15.94 15.01 15.95
N VAL A 182 14.72 15.51 16.04
CA VAL A 182 14.18 16.54 15.16
C VAL A 182 13.88 17.80 15.96
N PRO A 183 14.40 18.98 15.56
CA PRO A 183 13.94 20.25 16.10
C PRO A 183 12.48 20.45 15.70
N SER A 184 11.58 20.63 16.67
CA SER A 184 10.14 20.78 16.42
C SER A 184 9.63 22.13 16.91
N TYR A 185 8.56 22.60 16.27
CA TYR A 185 7.80 23.79 16.66
C TYR A 185 6.52 23.45 17.42
N GLY A 186 6.34 22.17 17.78
CA GLY A 186 5.11 21.63 18.34
C GLY A 186 4.24 20.89 17.31
N PHE A 187 3.01 20.57 17.70
CA PHE A 187 2.04 19.90 16.83
C PHE A 187 1.38 20.90 15.88
N CYS A 188 1.06 20.45 14.67
CA CYS A 188 0.21 21.22 13.77
C CYS A 188 -1.19 21.35 14.40
N VAL A 189 -1.64 22.58 14.63
CA VAL A 189 -3.02 22.85 15.05
C VAL A 189 -3.86 23.02 13.78
N PRO A 190 -4.91 22.21 13.56
CA PRO A 190 -5.79 22.38 12.41
C PRO A 190 -6.38 23.78 12.39
N ALA A 191 -6.37 24.43 11.22
CA ALA A 191 -7.09 25.67 11.03
C ALA A 191 -8.61 25.41 11.16
N PRO A 192 -9.39 26.35 11.72
CA PRO A 192 -10.84 26.20 11.74
C PRO A 192 -11.38 26.09 10.31
N CYS A 193 -12.32 25.18 10.10
CA CYS A 193 -13.03 25.08 8.82
C CYS A 193 -13.69 26.43 8.53
N VAL A 194 -13.34 27.05 7.40
CA VAL A 194 -14.11 28.17 6.87
C VAL A 194 -15.47 27.63 6.44
N VAL A 195 -16.49 27.85 7.26
CA VAL A 195 -17.87 27.60 6.86
C VAL A 195 -18.20 28.58 5.73
N VAL A 196 -18.39 28.06 4.53
CA VAL A 196 -19.19 28.77 3.53
C VAL A 196 -20.56 28.98 4.19
N PRO A 197 -21.11 30.20 4.22
CA PRO A 197 -22.35 30.45 4.94
C PRO A 197 -23.46 29.51 4.44
N GLY A 198 -23.95 28.61 5.31
CA GLY A 198 -25.08 27.74 4.99
C GLY A 198 -25.17 26.36 5.64
N ILE A 199 -24.12 25.81 6.29
CA ILE A 199 -24.21 24.46 6.90
C ILE A 199 -23.43 24.38 8.23
N CYS A 200 -24.13 24.01 9.31
CA CYS A 200 -23.59 23.56 10.61
C CYS A 200 -24.08 22.12 10.88
N PRO A 201 -23.42 21.33 11.76
CA PRO A 201 -21.98 21.16 11.97
C PRO A 201 -21.60 19.65 12.11
N PRO A 202 -20.34 19.23 12.01
CA PRO A 202 -19.90 18.00 12.66
C PRO A 202 -19.31 18.29 14.05
N SER A 203 -19.78 17.54 15.03
CA SER A 203 -19.24 17.44 16.39
C SER A 203 -17.97 16.56 16.44
N PRO A 204 -17.21 16.57 17.54
CA PRO A 204 -15.75 16.64 17.51
C PRO A 204 -15.06 15.27 17.48
N PRO A 205 -13.82 15.17 16.97
CA PRO A 205 -12.97 14.02 17.21
C PRO A 205 -12.46 13.99 18.66
N ALA A 206 -12.25 12.79 19.20
CA ALA A 206 -11.90 12.48 20.60
C ALA A 206 -10.50 12.93 21.07
N GLN A 207 -9.91 13.93 20.41
CA GLN A 207 -8.80 14.71 20.97
C GLN A 207 -9.31 15.99 21.66
N CYS A 208 -10.63 16.22 21.59
CA CYS A 208 -11.36 17.38 22.11
C CYS A 208 -12.35 17.03 23.23
N THR A 209 -12.04 16.01 24.05
CA THR A 209 -12.45 15.94 25.46
C THR A 209 -11.21 16.04 26.32
#